data_AF-A0A7C2AKI5-F1
#
_entry.id   AF-A0A7C2AKI5-F1
#
_cell.length_a   1.000
_cell.length_b   1.000
_cell.length_c   1.000
_cell.angle_alpha   90.00
_cell.angle_beta   90.00
_cell.angle_gamma   90.00
#
_symmetry.space_group_name_H-M   'P 1'
#
loop_
_entity.id
_entity.type
_entity.pdbx_description
1 polymer ?
#
loop_
_entity_poly.entity_id
_entity_poly.type
_entity_poly.pdbx_seq_one_letter_code
_entity_poly.pdbx_strand_id
1 'polypeptide(L)'
;MSSTNGGILPMQIPMKNPRKRSRPPLLLCILFVSSACAAVGTGRAVGVREASAEIPTTPDILGSLDAPDAAPTSWKERLAASYVYLEERGDYRDLGDAMRRLLNLVEVSDVEPSGAPFTLFFDDPGEVPVQELRARVCIPVGRRPVDAPPALGFDTLPRAMVLYTRVRGSYADVPRVYPTLFRALQERGWAAAGPIRESYLVNPSSVASVEELITEVQIPWTPAR
;
A
#
# COMPACT_ATOMS: atom_id res chain seq x y z
N MET A 1 0.39 68.55 5.39
CA MET A 1 1.54 68.72 4.48
C MET A 1 2.77 68.13 5.16
N SER A 2 3.54 67.33 4.41
CA SER A 2 4.85 66.72 4.77
C SER A 2 4.75 65.59 5.81
N SER A 3 4.63 64.30 5.45
CA SER A 3 5.46 63.42 4.62
C SER A 3 6.86 63.17 5.20
N THR A 4 7.08 61.96 5.72
CA THR A 4 8.41 61.36 5.84
C THR A 4 8.29 59.87 5.57
N ASN A 5 8.68 59.51 4.35
CA ASN A 5 8.83 58.16 3.84
C ASN A 5 9.98 57.42 4.56
N GLY A 6 9.68 56.28 5.16
CA GLY A 6 10.67 55.27 5.53
C GLY A 6 10.68 54.17 4.47
N GLY A 7 11.55 54.30 3.47
CA GLY A 7 11.80 53.28 2.46
C GLY A 7 12.67 52.14 3.00
N ILE A 8 12.28 50.91 2.71
CA ILE A 8 13.16 49.73 2.84
C ILE A 8 13.22 49.09 1.45
N LEU A 9 14.42 49.09 0.88
CA LEU A 9 14.79 48.48 -0.40
C LEU A 9 14.60 46.95 -0.36
N PRO A 10 14.24 46.31 -1.48
CA PRO A 10 14.23 44.86 -1.60
C PRO A 10 15.67 44.31 -1.72
N MET A 11 15.99 43.33 -0.88
CA MET A 11 17.24 42.58 -0.95
C MET A 11 17.18 41.58 -2.11
N GLN A 12 17.79 41.95 -3.25
CA GLN A 12 18.18 41.03 -4.32
C GLN A 12 19.47 40.32 -3.93
N ILE A 13 19.51 38.98 -4.03
CA ILE A 13 20.73 38.16 -4.01
C ILE A 13 20.61 37.12 -5.14
N PRO A 14 21.70 36.80 -5.87
CA PRO A 14 21.65 36.67 -7.32
C PRO A 14 21.50 35.24 -7.85
N MET A 15 20.98 35.18 -9.07
CA MET A 15 21.07 34.04 -9.99
C MET A 15 22.54 33.66 -10.24
N LYS A 16 22.86 32.37 -10.11
CA LYS A 16 24.05 31.77 -10.73
C LYS A 16 23.72 30.40 -11.30
N ASN A 17 23.64 30.35 -12.63
CA ASN A 17 23.82 29.16 -13.48
C ASN A 17 24.65 29.67 -14.69
N PRO A 18 25.33 28.86 -15.54
CA PRO A 18 25.21 27.41 -15.70
C PRO A 18 26.55 26.66 -15.95
N ARG A 19 26.54 25.30 -15.93
CA ARG A 19 26.99 24.43 -17.05
C ARG A 19 27.10 22.94 -16.66
N LYS A 20 26.27 22.15 -17.35
CA LYS A 20 26.52 20.85 -18.04
C LYS A 20 27.18 19.69 -17.28
N ARG A 21 26.44 18.56 -17.23
CA ARG A 21 26.75 17.37 -18.06
C ARG A 21 25.53 16.45 -18.19
N SER A 22 25.02 16.38 -19.40
CA SER A 22 24.01 15.46 -19.93
C SER A 22 24.56 14.04 -20.01
N ARG A 23 23.81 13.04 -19.54
CA ARG A 23 23.98 11.62 -19.89
C ARG A 23 22.82 11.22 -20.81
N PRO A 24 23.07 10.56 -21.96
CA PRO A 24 22.00 10.17 -22.89
C PRO A 24 21.27 8.89 -22.41
N PRO A 25 20.01 8.68 -22.84
CA PRO A 25 19.23 7.49 -22.52
C PRO A 25 19.67 6.29 -23.37
N LEU A 26 19.70 5.11 -22.76
CA LEU A 26 20.00 3.84 -23.42
C LEU A 26 18.81 3.44 -24.30
N LEU A 27 19.03 3.44 -25.60
CA LEU A 27 18.08 3.01 -26.62
C LEU A 27 18.07 1.48 -26.73
N LEU A 28 16.87 0.94 -26.74
CA LEU A 28 16.45 -0.42 -27.01
C LEU A 28 17.05 -0.99 -28.32
N CYS A 29 17.76 -2.11 -28.24
CA CYS A 29 18.07 -2.99 -29.37
C CYS A 29 18.09 -4.45 -28.88
N ILE A 30 16.94 -5.14 -28.93
CA ILE A 30 16.90 -6.61 -28.90
C ILE A 30 16.64 -7.05 -30.33
N LEU A 31 17.71 -7.46 -31.02
CA LEU A 31 17.64 -8.25 -32.25
C LEU A 31 17.85 -9.73 -31.92
N PHE A 32 17.22 -10.53 -32.76
CA PHE A 32 16.94 -11.95 -32.63
C PHE A 32 18.10 -12.87 -32.26
N VAL A 33 17.70 -13.90 -31.51
CA VAL A 33 18.35 -15.18 -31.22
C VAL A 33 18.95 -15.84 -32.46
N SER A 34 20.20 -16.30 -32.36
CA SER A 34 20.60 -17.64 -32.80
C SER A 34 22.02 -18.03 -32.35
N SER A 35 22.15 -19.34 -32.12
CA SER A 35 23.37 -20.14 -32.03
C SER A 35 23.95 -20.41 -30.64
N ALA A 36 23.83 -21.68 -30.27
CA ALA A 36 24.39 -22.32 -29.10
C ALA A 36 25.89 -22.60 -29.28
N CYS A 37 26.67 -22.47 -28.20
CA CYS A 37 27.79 -23.36 -27.90
C CYS A 37 28.12 -23.30 -26.40
N ALA A 38 28.34 -24.47 -25.82
CA ALA A 38 28.62 -24.68 -24.41
C ALA A 38 30.06 -24.31 -24.05
N ALA A 39 30.28 -23.74 -22.86
CA ALA A 39 31.50 -23.91 -22.07
C ALA A 39 31.26 -23.55 -20.60
N VAL A 40 31.75 -24.42 -19.73
CA VAL A 40 31.82 -24.29 -18.27
C VAL A 40 32.67 -23.08 -17.88
N GLY A 41 32.18 -22.25 -16.96
CA GLY A 41 32.90 -21.09 -16.44
C GLY A 41 32.26 -20.57 -15.16
N THR A 42 33.06 -20.57 -14.11
CA THR A 42 32.81 -20.11 -12.73
C THR A 42 32.30 -18.67 -12.63
N GLY A 43 31.41 -18.43 -11.65
CA GLY A 43 31.04 -17.10 -11.15
C GLY A 43 29.68 -16.61 -11.65
N ARG A 44 28.63 -16.76 -10.83
CA ARG A 44 27.36 -16.07 -11.06
C ARG A 44 27.13 -15.02 -9.98
N ALA A 45 27.21 -13.76 -10.40
CA ALA A 45 26.49 -12.68 -9.79
C ALA A 45 25.01 -13.10 -9.66
N VAL A 46 24.47 -13.04 -8.44
CA VAL A 46 23.05 -13.27 -8.18
C VAL A 46 22.32 -12.04 -8.68
N GLY A 47 21.96 -12.06 -9.96
CA GLY A 47 20.98 -11.14 -10.51
C GLY A 47 19.67 -11.32 -9.75
N VAL A 48 19.13 -10.20 -9.25
CA VAL A 48 17.76 -10.09 -8.77
C VAL A 48 16.85 -10.62 -9.88
N ARG A 49 16.37 -11.85 -9.72
CA ARG A 49 15.21 -12.31 -10.47
C ARG A 49 14.03 -11.64 -9.79
N GLU A 50 13.42 -10.67 -10.48
CA GLU A 50 12.04 -10.28 -10.21
C GLU A 50 11.22 -11.58 -10.17
N ALA A 51 10.91 -12.03 -8.96
CA ALA A 51 9.93 -13.06 -8.74
C ALA A 51 8.56 -12.39 -8.88
N SER A 52 8.21 -12.02 -10.10
CA SER A 52 6.84 -11.79 -10.50
C SER A 52 6.16 -13.16 -10.52
N ALA A 53 5.85 -13.67 -9.33
CA ALA A 53 4.75 -14.62 -9.22
C ALA A 53 3.51 -13.80 -9.58
N GLU A 54 3.07 -13.92 -10.83
CA GLU A 54 1.77 -13.44 -11.27
C GLU A 54 0.72 -14.11 -10.40
N ILE A 55 0.34 -13.45 -9.30
CA ILE A 55 -0.97 -13.66 -8.70
C ILE A 55 -1.95 -13.40 -9.84
N PRO A 56 -2.86 -14.32 -10.18
CA PRO A 56 -3.89 -14.05 -11.18
C PRO A 56 -4.64 -12.78 -10.75
N THR A 57 -4.28 -11.64 -11.32
CA THR A 57 -5.06 -10.43 -11.19
C THR A 57 -6.22 -10.66 -12.11
N THR A 58 -7.36 -11.10 -11.59
CA THR A 58 -8.60 -11.01 -12.35
C THR A 58 -8.74 -9.53 -12.70
N PRO A 59 -8.57 -9.12 -13.97
CA PRO A 59 -8.61 -7.71 -14.37
C PRO A 59 -9.99 -7.09 -14.08
N ASP A 60 -10.99 -7.95 -13.88
CA ASP A 60 -12.42 -7.64 -13.82
C ASP A 60 -12.89 -7.06 -12.47
N ILE A 61 -12.02 -6.92 -11.47
CA ILE A 61 -12.41 -6.47 -10.12
C ILE A 61 -11.73 -5.17 -9.75
N LEU A 62 -11.87 -4.17 -10.63
CA LEU A 62 -11.40 -2.83 -10.36
C LEU A 62 -12.55 -1.84 -10.56
N GLY A 63 -13.13 -1.41 -9.44
CA GLY A 63 -14.15 -0.38 -9.39
C GLY A 63 -13.57 1.03 -9.42
N SER A 64 -14.45 2.01 -9.66
CA SER A 64 -14.18 3.42 -9.40
C SER A 64 -14.89 3.87 -8.13
N LEU A 65 -14.27 4.76 -7.37
CA LEU A 65 -14.92 5.47 -6.27
C LEU A 65 -15.98 6.47 -6.74
N ASP A 66 -16.07 6.76 -8.04
CA ASP A 66 -17.15 7.55 -8.65
C ASP A 66 -18.49 6.81 -8.70
N ALA A 67 -18.45 5.47 -8.64
CA ALA A 67 -19.63 4.60 -8.65
C ALA A 67 -19.47 3.48 -7.60
N PRO A 68 -19.37 3.83 -6.30
CA PRO A 68 -18.99 2.88 -5.25
C PRO A 68 -20.06 1.78 -5.04
N ASP A 69 -21.32 2.09 -5.33
CA ASP A 69 -22.44 1.14 -5.25
C ASP A 69 -22.36 0.03 -6.31
N ALA A 70 -21.64 0.26 -7.40
CA ALA A 70 -21.43 -0.67 -8.49
C ALA A 70 -20.03 -1.31 -8.48
N ALA A 71 -19.25 -1.12 -7.40
CA ALA A 71 -17.92 -1.70 -7.30
C ALA A 71 -17.99 -3.23 -7.41
N PRO A 72 -17.26 -3.85 -8.36
CA PRO A 72 -17.27 -5.30 -8.51
C PRO A 72 -16.74 -5.96 -7.24
N THR A 73 -17.40 -7.02 -6.80
CA THR A 73 -16.97 -7.83 -5.66
C THR A 73 -16.75 -9.28 -6.08
N SER A 74 -15.76 -9.92 -5.48
CA SER A 74 -15.57 -11.37 -5.57
C SER A 74 -14.95 -11.88 -4.29
N TRP A 75 -14.63 -13.16 -4.24
CA TRP A 75 -14.02 -13.80 -3.11
C TRP A 75 -12.80 -14.62 -3.55
N LYS A 76 -11.85 -14.77 -2.62
CA LYS A 76 -10.65 -15.57 -2.82
C LYS A 76 -10.17 -16.14 -1.49
N GLU A 77 -9.31 -17.15 -1.54
CA GLU A 77 -8.51 -17.52 -0.39
C GLU A 77 -7.36 -16.52 -0.23
N ARG A 78 -7.26 -15.88 0.94
CA ARG A 78 -6.05 -15.19 1.36
C ARG A 78 -5.18 -16.17 2.13
N LEU A 79 -3.97 -16.41 1.63
CA LEU A 79 -2.96 -17.21 2.32
C LEU A 79 -2.52 -16.56 3.64
N ALA A 80 -1.99 -17.38 4.55
CA ALA A 80 -1.35 -16.87 5.75
C ALA A 80 -0.15 -15.97 5.37
N ALA A 81 0.02 -14.86 6.08
CA ALA A 81 1.11 -13.92 5.82
C ALA A 81 1.68 -13.39 7.13
N SER A 82 3.00 -13.45 7.28
CA SER A 82 3.70 -12.78 8.37
C SER A 82 3.78 -11.29 8.10
N TYR A 83 3.69 -10.47 9.15
CA TYR A 83 3.77 -9.03 9.02
C TYR A 83 4.37 -8.41 10.29
N VAL A 84 5.01 -7.26 10.10
CA VAL A 84 5.37 -6.36 11.19
C VAL A 84 4.36 -5.21 11.25
N TYR A 85 4.16 -4.63 12.43
CA TYR A 85 3.14 -3.61 12.62
C TYR A 85 3.45 -2.61 13.73
N LEU A 86 2.77 -1.46 13.66
CA LEU A 86 2.51 -0.61 14.82
C LEU A 86 1.02 -0.72 15.17
N GLU A 87 0.73 -0.86 16.46
CA GLU A 87 -0.65 -0.85 16.95
C GLU A 87 -1.05 0.59 17.27
N GLU A 88 -2.20 1.00 16.76
CA GLU A 88 -2.70 2.36 16.88
C GLU A 88 -4.09 2.33 17.53
N ARG A 89 -4.37 3.37 18.32
CA ARG A 89 -5.67 3.64 18.90
C ARG A 89 -6.07 5.06 18.58
N GLY A 90 -7.34 5.28 18.28
CA GLY A 90 -7.86 6.59 17.95
C GLY A 90 -8.36 6.69 16.51
N ASP A 91 -8.41 7.92 16.02
CA ASP A 91 -9.02 8.23 14.74
C ASP A 91 -8.29 7.58 13.56
N TYR A 92 -9.01 6.82 12.75
CA TYR A 92 -8.46 6.18 11.56
C TYR A 92 -7.92 7.16 10.51
N ARG A 93 -8.33 8.44 10.57
CA ARG A 93 -7.81 9.49 9.69
C ARG A 93 -6.34 9.83 9.97
N ASP A 94 -5.84 9.51 11.15
CA ASP A 94 -4.47 9.82 11.57
C ASP A 94 -3.47 8.69 11.25
N LEU A 95 -3.92 7.57 10.68
CA LEU A 95 -3.09 6.40 10.40
C LEU A 95 -2.01 6.62 9.34
N GLY A 96 -2.12 7.69 8.53
CA GLY A 96 -1.07 8.09 7.61
C GLY A 96 0.25 8.40 8.33
N ASP A 97 0.19 8.96 9.54
CA ASP A 97 1.36 9.29 10.35
C ASP A 97 1.98 8.02 10.93
N ALA A 98 1.15 7.10 11.41
CA ALA A 98 1.57 5.79 11.88
C ALA A 98 2.26 4.98 10.77
N MET A 99 1.71 4.98 9.56
CA MET A 99 2.32 4.30 8.41
C MET A 99 3.70 4.87 8.08
N ARG A 100 3.87 6.20 8.11
CA ARG A 100 5.20 6.82 7.92
C ARG A 100 6.18 6.42 9.01
N ARG A 101 5.75 6.37 10.28
CA ARG A 101 6.59 5.86 11.39
C ARG A 101 7.01 4.41 11.16
N LEU A 102 6.07 3.56 10.74
CA LEU A 102 6.35 2.14 10.46
C LEU A 102 7.35 1.97 9.32
N LEU A 103 7.17 2.69 8.20
CA LEU A 103 8.10 2.63 7.07
C LEU A 103 9.52 3.04 7.48
N ASN A 104 9.67 4.11 8.26
CA ASN A 104 10.97 4.53 8.78
C ASN A 104 11.59 3.45 9.69
N LEU A 105 10.80 2.83 10.58
CA LEU A 105 11.27 1.76 11.45
C LEU A 105 11.73 0.53 10.66
N VAL A 106 10.98 0.15 9.62
CA VAL A 106 11.31 -0.96 8.72
C VAL A 106 12.61 -0.69 7.98
N GLU A 107 12.80 0.54 7.47
CA GLU A 107 14.02 0.96 6.77
C GLU A 107 15.26 0.87 7.67
N VAL A 108 15.20 1.39 8.89
CA VAL A 108 16.36 1.37 9.82
C VAL A 108 16.63 0.00 10.44
N SER A 109 15.67 -0.93 10.38
CA SER A 109 15.77 -2.27 10.99
C SER A 109 16.14 -3.36 9.98
N ASP A 110 16.49 -2.99 8.73
CA ASP A 110 16.84 -3.90 7.63
C ASP A 110 15.77 -5.00 7.41
N VAL A 111 14.50 -4.64 7.60
CA VAL A 111 13.37 -5.54 7.40
C VAL A 111 12.96 -5.49 5.94
N GLU A 112 13.17 -6.58 5.21
CA GLU A 112 12.75 -6.67 3.80
C GLU A 112 11.22 -6.87 3.68
N PRO A 113 10.49 -5.90 3.09
CA PRO A 113 9.08 -6.09 2.79
C PRO A 113 8.87 -7.17 1.75
N SER A 114 7.84 -8.00 1.92
CA SER A 114 7.49 -9.07 0.97
C SER A 114 6.25 -8.73 0.13
N GLY A 115 5.80 -7.47 0.14
CA GLY A 115 4.60 -7.03 -0.58
C GLY A 115 4.12 -5.64 -0.16
N ALA A 116 2.94 -5.27 -0.65
CA ALA A 116 2.33 -3.97 -0.41
C ALA A 116 2.01 -3.75 1.09
N PRO A 117 2.23 -2.53 1.62
CA PRO A 117 1.72 -2.12 2.92
C PRO A 117 0.21 -2.32 3.03
N PHE A 118 -0.27 -2.60 4.24
CA PHE A 118 -1.69 -2.74 4.49
C PHE A 118 -2.06 -2.27 5.90
N THR A 119 -3.35 -2.02 6.10
CA THR A 119 -3.91 -1.68 7.42
C THR A 119 -4.95 -2.72 7.80
N LEU A 120 -4.97 -3.09 9.08
CA LEU A 120 -6.03 -3.90 9.69
C LEU A 120 -6.90 -2.99 10.55
N PHE A 121 -8.20 -2.99 10.29
CA PHE A 121 -9.22 -2.26 11.05
C PHE A 121 -10.05 -3.26 11.85
N PHE A 122 -10.09 -3.10 13.18
CA PHE A 122 -10.69 -4.07 14.09
C PHE A 122 -12.11 -3.70 14.52
N ASP A 123 -12.51 -2.45 14.33
CA ASP A 123 -13.71 -1.88 14.91
C ASP A 123 -14.52 -1.13 13.84
N ASP A 124 -15.84 -1.11 13.99
CA ASP A 124 -16.72 -0.27 13.17
C ASP A 124 -16.72 1.16 13.73
N PRO A 125 -16.27 2.18 12.98
CA PRO A 125 -16.28 3.57 13.42
C PRO A 125 -17.69 4.16 13.62
N GLY A 126 -18.74 3.49 13.13
CA GLY A 126 -20.14 3.81 13.41
C GLY A 126 -20.64 3.27 14.75
N GLU A 127 -19.96 2.28 15.34
CA GLU A 127 -20.37 1.61 16.58
C GLU A 127 -19.41 1.87 17.76
N VAL A 128 -18.12 2.04 17.48
CA VAL A 128 -17.07 2.18 18.50
C VAL A 128 -16.63 3.66 18.62
N PRO A 129 -16.49 4.21 19.84
CA PRO A 129 -16.00 5.58 20.03
C PRO A 129 -14.65 5.81 19.37
N VAL A 130 -14.46 6.99 18.76
CA VAL A 130 -13.26 7.34 17.98
C VAL A 130 -11.96 7.07 18.75
N GLN A 131 -11.91 7.38 20.05
CA GLN A 131 -10.70 7.22 20.88
C GLN A 131 -10.38 5.75 21.20
N GLU A 132 -11.35 4.86 21.02
CA GLU A 132 -11.23 3.44 21.33
C GLU A 132 -11.00 2.57 20.09
N LEU A 133 -11.21 3.12 18.90
CA LEU A 133 -10.94 2.46 17.62
C LEU A 133 -9.52 1.92 17.57
N ARG A 134 -9.37 0.66 17.17
CA ARG A 134 -8.08 -0.03 17.08
C ARG A 134 -7.74 -0.29 15.62
N ALA A 135 -6.49 -0.05 15.27
CA ALA A 135 -5.93 -0.42 13.98
C ALA A 135 -4.51 -0.94 14.11
N ARG A 136 -4.06 -1.64 13.07
CA ARG A 136 -2.63 -1.93 12.86
C ARG A 136 -2.23 -1.48 11.48
N VAL A 137 -1.27 -0.57 11.39
CA VAL A 137 -0.53 -0.32 10.15
C VAL A 137 0.53 -1.41 10.01
N CYS A 138 0.64 -2.01 8.83
CA CYS A 138 1.37 -3.27 8.65
C CYS A 138 2.25 -3.24 7.39
N ILE A 139 3.40 -3.91 7.49
CA ILE A 139 4.26 -4.27 6.36
C ILE A 139 4.40 -5.80 6.31
N PRO A 140 4.03 -6.46 5.21
CA PRO A 140 4.20 -7.91 5.08
C PRO A 140 5.70 -8.26 5.00
N VAL A 141 6.09 -9.35 5.65
CA VAL A 141 7.48 -9.82 5.70
C VAL A 141 7.57 -11.32 5.47
N GLY A 142 8.67 -11.79 4.90
CA GLY A 142 8.89 -13.22 4.66
C GLY A 142 9.31 -14.01 5.92
N ARG A 143 9.86 -13.33 6.93
CA ARG A 143 10.33 -13.93 8.18
C ARG A 143 10.26 -12.93 9.33
N ARG A 144 10.27 -13.43 10.56
CA ARG A 144 10.40 -12.60 11.76
C ARG A 144 11.75 -11.85 11.75
N PRO A 145 11.78 -10.53 11.96
CA PRO A 145 13.03 -9.80 12.14
C PRO A 145 13.76 -10.29 13.40
N VAL A 146 15.09 -10.44 13.31
CA VAL A 146 15.91 -10.93 14.43
C VAL A 146 16.14 -9.82 15.47
N ASP A 147 16.37 -8.59 15.01
CA ASP A 147 16.74 -7.44 15.84
C ASP A 147 15.73 -6.28 15.69
N ALA A 148 14.42 -6.60 15.75
CA ALA A 148 13.38 -5.57 15.69
C ALA A 148 13.39 -4.66 16.92
N PRO A 149 13.21 -3.33 16.75
CA PRO A 149 12.95 -2.42 17.86
C PRO A 149 11.75 -2.87 18.69
N PRO A 150 11.71 -2.65 20.02
CA PRO A 150 10.59 -3.07 20.87
C PRO A 150 9.23 -2.53 20.46
N ALA A 151 9.19 -1.38 19.77
CA ALA A 151 7.95 -0.79 19.25
C ALA A 151 7.38 -1.53 18.04
N LEU A 152 8.19 -2.33 17.34
CA LEU A 152 7.80 -3.03 16.13
C LEU A 152 7.20 -4.40 16.50
N GLY A 153 5.88 -4.51 16.39
CA GLY A 153 5.18 -5.78 16.56
C GLY A 153 5.46 -6.75 15.42
N PHE A 154 5.29 -8.05 15.68
CA PHE A 154 5.30 -9.10 14.67
C PHE A 154 4.16 -10.07 14.93
N ASP A 155 3.41 -10.42 13.88
CA ASP A 155 2.29 -11.37 13.97
C ASP A 155 2.09 -12.07 12.61
N THR A 156 1.21 -13.07 12.59
CA THR A 156 0.83 -13.80 11.38
C THR A 156 -0.66 -13.67 11.14
N LEU A 157 -1.03 -13.09 10.00
CA LEU A 157 -2.41 -12.98 9.60
C LEU A 157 -2.84 -14.37 9.10
N PRO A 158 -3.84 -15.01 9.72
CA PRO A 158 -4.20 -16.38 9.38
C PRO A 158 -4.77 -16.48 7.97
N ARG A 159 -4.71 -17.69 7.40
CA ARG A 159 -5.42 -18.03 6.17
C ARG A 159 -6.92 -17.79 6.37
N ALA A 160 -7.59 -17.19 5.38
CA ALA A 160 -9.03 -16.95 5.44
C ALA A 160 -9.64 -16.84 4.04
N MET A 161 -10.89 -17.24 3.90
CA MET A 161 -11.70 -16.79 2.76
C MET A 161 -12.05 -15.32 2.97
N VAL A 162 -11.84 -14.52 1.93
CA VAL A 162 -12.12 -13.08 1.96
C VAL A 162 -13.04 -12.70 0.82
N LEU A 163 -14.00 -11.84 1.10
CA LEU A 163 -14.70 -11.04 0.09
C LEU A 163 -13.81 -9.83 -0.17
N TYR A 164 -13.62 -9.45 -1.42
CA TYR A 164 -12.78 -8.31 -1.75
C TYR A 164 -13.30 -7.50 -2.93
N THR A 165 -12.85 -6.26 -2.97
CA THR A 165 -12.95 -5.37 -4.12
C THR A 165 -11.64 -4.59 -4.26
N ARG A 166 -11.35 -4.06 -5.44
CA ARG A 166 -10.31 -3.06 -5.64
C ARG A 166 -10.93 -1.79 -6.14
N VAL A 167 -10.42 -0.66 -5.65
CA VAL A 167 -10.90 0.66 -6.03
C VAL A 167 -9.75 1.58 -6.38
N ARG A 168 -10.02 2.45 -7.35
CA ARG A 168 -9.17 3.59 -7.71
C ARG A 168 -9.54 4.84 -6.93
N GLY A 169 -8.53 5.63 -6.56
CA GLY A 169 -8.72 6.96 -5.98
C GLY A 169 -8.09 7.13 -4.60
N SER A 170 -8.40 8.29 -4.00
CA SER A 170 -7.89 8.70 -2.70
C SER A 170 -8.21 7.67 -1.62
N TYR A 171 -7.24 7.42 -0.73
CA TYR A 171 -7.44 6.55 0.44
C TYR A 171 -8.58 7.05 1.34
N ALA A 172 -8.81 8.36 1.40
CA ALA A 172 -9.90 8.95 2.19
C ALA A 172 -11.30 8.57 1.69
N ASP A 173 -11.43 8.19 0.41
CA ASP A 173 -12.69 7.82 -0.21
C ASP A 173 -12.94 6.30 -0.23
N VAL A 174 -11.94 5.49 0.15
CA VAL A 174 -12.07 4.01 0.23
C VAL A 174 -13.26 3.56 1.09
N PRO A 175 -13.60 4.19 2.24
CA PRO A 175 -14.77 3.79 3.02
C PRO A 175 -16.10 3.80 2.24
N ARG A 176 -16.19 4.53 1.12
CA ARG A 176 -17.39 4.57 0.28
C ARG A 176 -17.78 3.21 -0.31
N VAL A 177 -16.85 2.25 -0.43
CA VAL A 177 -17.19 0.89 -0.94
C VAL A 177 -17.67 -0.09 0.12
N TYR A 178 -17.58 0.26 1.41
CA TYR A 178 -17.96 -0.65 2.49
C TYR A 178 -19.43 -1.06 2.41
N PRO A 179 -20.41 -0.16 2.16
CA PRO A 179 -21.81 -0.56 2.00
C PRO A 179 -22.01 -1.63 0.93
N THR A 180 -21.30 -1.54 -0.21
CA THR A 180 -21.33 -2.53 -1.28
C THR A 180 -20.78 -3.88 -0.84
N LEU A 181 -19.65 -3.89 -0.12
CA LEU A 181 -19.06 -5.13 0.41
C LEU A 181 -19.97 -5.81 1.45
N PHE A 182 -20.52 -5.04 2.39
CA PHE A 182 -21.41 -5.58 3.41
C PHE A 182 -22.73 -6.10 2.84
N ARG A 183 -23.31 -5.39 1.87
CA ARG A 183 -24.47 -5.89 1.10
C ARG A 183 -24.15 -7.22 0.41
N ALA A 184 -22.99 -7.31 -0.23
CA ALA A 184 -22.59 -8.54 -0.93
C ALA A 184 -22.38 -9.73 0.04
N LEU A 185 -21.88 -9.50 1.27
CA LEU A 185 -21.82 -10.51 2.32
C LEU A 185 -23.24 -11.00 2.68
N GLN A 186 -24.15 -10.07 2.96
CA GLN A 186 -25.53 -10.38 3.34
C GLN A 186 -26.28 -11.19 2.27
N GLU A 187 -26.21 -10.76 1.01
CA GLU A 187 -26.84 -11.44 -0.13
C GLU A 187 -26.37 -12.90 -0.30
N ARG A 188 -25.15 -13.21 0.14
CA ARG A 188 -24.54 -14.55 0.06
C ARG A 188 -24.75 -15.38 1.32
N GLY A 189 -25.43 -14.83 2.33
CA GLY A 189 -25.56 -15.46 3.64
C GLY A 189 -24.20 -15.66 4.31
N TRP A 190 -23.31 -14.67 4.23
CA TRP A 190 -22.00 -14.68 4.88
C TRP A 190 -21.93 -13.62 5.98
N ALA A 191 -21.13 -13.90 7.01
CA ALA A 191 -20.85 -12.97 8.11
C ALA A 191 -19.36 -12.61 8.13
N ALA A 192 -19.05 -11.36 8.49
CA ALA A 192 -17.67 -10.91 8.68
C ALA A 192 -17.02 -11.69 9.84
N ALA A 193 -15.77 -12.11 9.66
CA ALA A 193 -15.09 -13.07 10.53
C ALA A 193 -13.67 -12.63 10.91
N GLY A 194 -13.43 -11.31 11.02
CA GLY A 194 -12.13 -10.77 11.40
C GLY A 194 -11.96 -9.31 10.98
N PRO A 195 -10.77 -8.72 11.21
CA PRO A 195 -10.49 -7.34 10.84
C PRO A 195 -10.56 -7.15 9.33
N ILE A 196 -11.08 -5.99 8.92
CA ILE A 196 -11.01 -5.55 7.53
C ILE A 196 -9.56 -5.24 7.21
N ARG A 197 -9.12 -5.66 6.02
CA ARG A 197 -7.78 -5.37 5.51
C ARG A 197 -7.87 -4.46 4.30
N GLU A 198 -7.14 -3.35 4.34
CA GLU A 198 -6.90 -2.49 3.17
C GLU A 198 -5.45 -2.60 2.75
N SER A 199 -5.18 -3.00 1.49
CA SER A 199 -3.82 -3.08 0.95
C SER A 199 -3.60 -1.99 -0.11
N TYR A 200 -2.53 -1.22 0.03
CA TYR A 200 -2.22 -0.06 -0.82
C TYR A 200 -1.27 -0.48 -1.94
N LEU A 201 -1.82 -0.80 -3.10
CA LEU A 201 -1.11 -1.57 -4.15
C LEU A 201 -0.20 -0.70 -5.03
N VAL A 202 -0.39 0.61 -5.01
CA VAL A 202 0.39 1.58 -5.79
C VAL A 202 1.06 2.56 -4.83
N ASN A 203 2.36 2.79 -5.01
CA ASN A 203 3.11 3.74 -4.21
C ASN A 203 2.63 5.17 -4.53
N PRO A 204 2.15 5.95 -3.54
CA PRO A 204 1.66 7.30 -3.80
C PRO A 204 2.73 8.27 -4.31
N SER A 205 4.02 8.00 -4.04
CA SER A 205 5.12 8.81 -4.57
C SER A 205 5.47 8.50 -6.03
N SER A 206 4.90 7.44 -6.63
CA SER A 206 5.18 7.05 -8.01
C SER A 206 4.11 7.46 -9.02
N VAL A 207 3.03 8.14 -8.59
CA VAL A 207 1.91 8.54 -9.45
C VAL A 207 1.78 10.06 -9.51
N ALA A 208 1.21 10.57 -10.61
CA ALA A 208 0.97 12.00 -10.78
C ALA A 208 -0.34 12.45 -10.11
N SER A 209 -1.29 11.53 -9.97
CA SER A 209 -2.63 11.81 -9.48
C SER A 209 -3.13 10.75 -8.49
N VAL A 210 -3.98 11.14 -7.53
CA VAL A 210 -4.53 10.21 -6.52
C VAL A 210 -5.50 9.18 -7.13
N GLU A 211 -6.04 9.46 -8.30
CA GLU A 211 -6.92 8.61 -9.10
C GLU A 211 -6.19 7.36 -9.64
N GLU A 212 -4.86 7.39 -9.69
CA GLU A 212 -4.03 6.25 -10.08
C GLU A 212 -3.75 5.29 -8.90
N LEU A 213 -4.04 5.71 -7.66
CA LEU A 213 -3.89 4.86 -6.49
C LEU A 213 -4.89 3.71 -6.56
N ILE A 214 -4.45 2.51 -6.19
CA ILE A 214 -5.30 1.33 -6.11
C ILE A 214 -5.25 0.79 -4.69
N THR A 215 -6.42 0.63 -4.10
CA THR A 215 -6.60 -0.01 -2.79
C THR A 215 -7.43 -1.28 -2.94
N GLU A 216 -6.95 -2.39 -2.39
CA GLU A 216 -7.75 -3.62 -2.26
C GLU A 216 -8.31 -3.71 -0.85
N VAL A 217 -9.63 -3.73 -0.72
CA VAL A 217 -10.34 -3.94 0.55
C VAL A 217 -10.74 -5.40 0.65
N GLN A 218 -10.47 -6.04 1.78
CA GLN A 218 -10.81 -7.43 2.05
C GLN A 218 -11.55 -7.57 3.37
N ILE A 219 -12.65 -8.32 3.38
CA ILE A 219 -13.40 -8.71 4.57
C ILE A 219 -13.33 -10.24 4.71
N PRO A 220 -12.68 -10.77 5.76
CA PRO A 220 -12.75 -12.20 6.08
C PRO A 220 -14.19 -12.62 6.35
N TRP A 221 -14.60 -13.81 5.91
CA TRP A 221 -15.97 -14.27 6.12
C TRP A 221 -16.09 -15.75 6.49
N THR A 222 -17.22 -16.07 7.11
CA THR A 222 -17.74 -17.43 7.31
C THR A 222 -19.21 -17.49 6.88
N PRO A 223 -19.78 -18.67 6.58
CA PRO A 223 -21.22 -18.80 6.40
C PRO A 223 -21.98 -18.22 7.60
N ALA A 224 -23.03 -17.44 7.34
CA ALA A 224 -23.97 -16.99 8.35
C ALA A 224 -24.75 -18.20 8.88
N ARG A 225 -24.97 -18.24 10.20
CA ARG A 225 -25.77 -19.28 10.86
C ARG A 225 -27.25 -18.97 10.78
#